data_AF-A0A946RJ71-F1
#
_entry.id   AF-A0A946RJ71-F1
#
_cell.length_a   1.000
_cell.length_b   1.000
_cell.length_c   1.000
_cell.angle_alpha   90.00
_cell.angle_beta   90.00
_cell.angle_gamma   90.00
#
_symmetry.space_group_name_H-M   'P 1'
#
loop_
_entity.id
_entity.type
_entity.pdbx_description
1 polymer ?
#
loop_
_entity_poly.entity_id
_entity_poly.type
_entity_poly.pdbx_seq_one_letter_code
_entity_poly.pdbx_strand_id
1 'polypeptide(L)'
;MEKWIYNFGDGSADGKASMKNLLGGKGANLAEMSNLGLPVPPGFTITTEVCKKYFDNNNTYPDGLVEQVKTSISTIENTVGSKFGDDKNPLLVSVRSGARVSMPGMMDTVLNLGLNDITVEALARKSGDERFAYDSYRRFIQMYSDVVLGVEHYLFEELLEIHKEENGFASDIELGADDWKLLSEVFKNKAEEELGYPFPQDVNEQLWGAINAVFGSWMIDRAMTYRRLNNISNNWGTAVNIQSM
;
A
#
# COMPACT_ATOMS: atom_id res chain seq x y z
N MET A 1 5.31 -3.01 27.16
CA MET A 1 5.08 -3.41 25.76
C MET A 1 5.68 -2.32 24.89
N GLU A 2 6.50 -2.67 23.91
CA GLU A 2 7.24 -1.70 23.08
C GLU A 2 6.29 -1.09 22.03
N LYS A 3 6.38 0.23 21.78
CA LYS A 3 5.47 0.95 20.87
C LYS A 3 6.02 0.91 19.44
N TRP A 4 5.38 0.10 18.59
CA TRP A 4 5.78 -0.12 17.20
C TRP A 4 5.07 0.78 16.20
N ILE A 5 3.92 1.33 16.61
CA ILE A 5 3.03 2.07 15.73
C ILE A 5 2.73 3.46 16.32
N TYR A 6 2.71 4.45 15.44
CA TYR A 6 2.39 5.83 15.75
C TYR A 6 1.26 6.30 14.84
N ASN A 7 0.09 6.56 15.41
CA ASN A 7 -1.08 7.06 14.69
C ASN A 7 -0.93 8.55 14.38
N PHE A 8 -1.59 8.98 13.30
CA PHE A 8 -1.72 10.38 12.91
C PHE A 8 -3.08 10.61 12.23
N GLY A 9 -3.61 11.83 12.32
CA GLY A 9 -4.86 12.22 11.67
C GLY A 9 -5.82 12.90 12.64
N ASP A 10 -6.94 13.41 12.12
CA ASP A 10 -8.01 14.03 12.93
C ASP A 10 -7.49 15.12 13.90
N GLY A 11 -6.55 15.94 13.42
CA GLY A 11 -5.96 17.04 14.19
C GLY A 11 -4.97 16.63 15.29
N SER A 12 -4.55 15.37 15.38
CA SER A 12 -3.54 14.93 16.34
C SER A 12 -2.62 13.82 15.80
N ALA A 13 -1.48 13.61 16.46
CA ALA A 13 -0.60 12.48 16.17
C ALA A 13 0.18 12.03 17.40
N ASP A 14 0.50 10.73 17.44
CA ASP A 14 1.41 10.13 18.41
C ASP A 14 2.87 10.59 18.22
N GLY A 15 3.21 10.98 17.00
CA GLY A 15 4.56 11.36 16.57
C GLY A 15 4.75 12.87 16.47
N LYS A 16 5.95 13.30 16.05
CA LYS A 16 6.30 14.70 15.77
C LYS A 16 7.47 14.80 14.79
N ALA A 17 7.71 15.98 14.21
CA ALA A 17 8.79 16.20 13.24
C ALA A 17 10.19 15.79 13.74
N SER A 18 10.46 15.84 15.04
CA SER A 18 11.77 15.45 15.60
C SER A 18 12.02 13.93 15.56
N MET A 19 11.00 13.12 15.31
CA MET A 19 11.06 11.64 15.33
C MET A 19 11.43 11.03 13.98
N LYS A 20 12.08 11.79 13.08
CA LYS A 20 12.51 11.33 11.73
C LYS A 20 13.32 10.04 11.75
N ASN A 21 14.12 9.82 12.79
CA ASN A 21 14.91 8.60 12.92
C ASN A 21 14.05 7.36 13.16
N LEU A 22 12.87 7.51 13.77
CA LEU A 22 11.99 6.41 14.14
C LEU A 22 10.84 6.23 13.13
N LEU A 23 10.27 7.34 12.64
CA LEU A 23 9.10 7.35 11.75
C LEU A 23 9.47 7.53 10.27
N GLY A 24 10.76 7.72 9.98
CA GLY A 24 11.20 8.20 8.67
C GLY A 24 10.81 9.65 8.41
N GLY A 25 11.28 10.20 7.29
CA GLY A 25 10.95 11.56 6.88
C GLY A 25 9.46 11.76 6.62
N LYS A 26 8.81 10.81 5.93
CA LYS A 26 7.39 10.89 5.59
C LYS A 26 6.49 10.77 6.83
N GLY A 27 6.69 9.76 7.68
CA GLY A 27 5.88 9.57 8.88
C GLY A 27 6.03 10.72 9.88
N ALA A 28 7.24 11.24 10.07
CA ALA A 28 7.47 12.40 10.93
C ALA A 28 6.76 13.67 10.40
N ASN A 29 6.75 13.88 9.08
CA ASN A 29 6.06 15.01 8.48
C ASN A 29 4.53 14.83 8.49
N LEU A 30 4.00 13.62 8.30
CA LEU A 30 2.57 13.34 8.45
C LEU A 30 2.09 13.64 9.87
N ALA A 31 2.84 13.18 10.88
CA ALA A 31 2.56 13.49 12.27
C ALA A 31 2.61 14.99 12.57
N GLU A 32 3.60 15.70 12.03
CA GLU A 32 3.70 17.16 12.18
C GLU A 32 2.51 17.88 11.56
N MET A 33 2.13 17.53 10.33
CA MET A 33 0.98 18.14 9.65
C MET A 33 -0.32 17.90 10.42
N SER A 34 -0.53 16.68 10.94
CA SER A 34 -1.70 16.38 11.78
C SER A 34 -1.71 17.20 13.08
N ASN A 35 -0.57 17.34 13.76
CA ASN A 35 -0.45 18.17 14.97
C ASN A 35 -0.65 19.67 14.72
N LEU A 36 -0.37 20.13 13.49
CA LEU A 36 -0.66 21.50 13.05
C LEU A 36 -2.15 21.71 12.69
N GLY A 37 -2.98 20.66 12.76
CA GLY A 37 -4.40 20.74 12.42
C GLY A 37 -4.68 20.78 10.92
N LEU A 38 -3.71 20.40 10.08
CA LEU A 38 -3.94 20.27 8.63
C LEU A 38 -4.84 19.05 8.35
N PRO A 39 -5.65 19.08 7.27
CA PRO A 39 -6.56 17.99 6.92
C PRO A 39 -5.78 16.81 6.32
N VAL A 40 -5.07 16.08 7.18
CA VAL A 40 -4.33 14.86 6.84
C VAL A 40 -5.26 13.66 7.01
N PRO A 41 -5.49 12.84 5.96
CA PRO A 41 -6.23 11.60 6.09
C PRO A 41 -5.62 10.71 7.19
N PRO A 42 -6.44 10.10 8.07
CA PRO A 42 -5.93 9.32 9.20
C PRO A 42 -5.14 8.10 8.74
N GLY A 43 -4.17 7.73 9.57
CA GLY A 43 -3.22 6.68 9.27
C GLY A 43 -2.31 6.36 10.44
N PHE A 44 -1.33 5.52 10.18
CA PHE A 44 -0.29 5.21 11.14
C PHE A 44 1.03 4.88 10.47
N THR A 45 2.11 5.05 11.24
CA THR A 45 3.47 4.69 10.83
C THR A 45 3.98 3.53 11.67
N ILE A 46 4.38 2.45 11.00
CA ILE A 46 5.19 1.36 11.56
C ILE A 46 6.65 1.82 11.58
N THR A 47 7.29 1.80 12.74
CA THR A 47 8.60 2.41 12.93
C THR A 47 9.73 1.71 12.18
N THR A 48 10.84 2.43 11.94
CA THR A 48 12.08 1.86 11.37
C THR A 48 12.69 0.76 12.23
N GLU A 49 12.41 0.76 13.54
CA GLU A 49 12.92 -0.27 14.45
C GLU A 49 12.29 -1.64 14.17
N VAL A 50 11.04 -1.67 13.70
CA VAL A 50 10.40 -2.90 13.25
C VAL A 50 11.11 -3.48 12.03
N CYS A 51 11.49 -2.64 11.07
CA CYS A 51 12.28 -3.07 9.91
C CYS A 51 13.60 -3.71 10.34
N LYS A 52 14.29 -3.10 11.31
CA LYS A 52 15.53 -3.65 11.85
C LYS A 52 15.28 -5.00 12.54
N LYS A 53 14.30 -5.08 13.45
CA LYS A 53 13.95 -6.31 14.17
C LYS A 53 13.51 -7.42 13.21
N TYR A 54 12.80 -7.07 12.15
CA TYR A 54 12.38 -8.03 11.12
C TYR A 54 13.59 -8.73 10.51
N PHE A 55 14.62 -7.99 10.10
CA PHE A 55 15.85 -8.59 9.56
C PHE A 55 16.70 -9.28 10.63
N ASP A 56 16.81 -8.71 11.84
CA ASP A 56 17.56 -9.31 12.95
C ASP A 56 16.95 -10.66 13.39
N ASN A 57 15.63 -10.84 13.23
CA ASN A 57 14.88 -12.04 13.60
C ASN A 57 14.60 -12.99 12.40
N ASN A 58 15.47 -13.05 11.39
CA ASN A 58 15.30 -13.91 10.22
C ASN A 58 13.96 -13.69 9.47
N ASN A 59 13.61 -12.43 9.22
CA ASN A 59 12.38 -12.01 8.54
C ASN A 59 11.10 -12.36 9.31
N THR A 60 11.14 -12.24 10.64
CA THR A 60 9.96 -12.44 11.51
C THR A 60 9.64 -11.19 12.32
N TYR A 61 8.35 -10.93 12.50
CA TYR A 61 7.89 -9.73 13.20
C TYR A 61 8.07 -9.81 14.71
N PRO A 62 8.35 -8.67 15.38
CA PRO A 62 8.38 -8.63 16.83
C PRO A 62 6.99 -8.86 17.43
N ASP A 63 6.95 -9.48 18.61
CA ASP A 63 5.73 -9.73 19.35
C ASP A 63 4.92 -8.44 19.58
N GLY A 64 3.60 -8.58 19.47
CA GLY A 64 2.65 -7.49 19.68
C GLY A 64 2.51 -6.51 18.52
N LEU A 65 3.32 -6.61 17.44
CA LEU A 65 3.13 -5.78 16.24
C LEU A 65 1.75 -6.03 15.61
N VAL A 66 1.35 -7.30 15.48
CA VAL A 66 0.09 -7.68 14.82
C VAL A 66 -1.12 -7.03 15.50
N GLU A 67 -1.18 -7.12 16.83
CA GLU A 67 -2.27 -6.51 17.61
C GLU A 67 -2.24 -4.97 17.54
N GLN A 68 -1.05 -4.35 17.49
CA GLN A 68 -0.94 -2.91 17.29
C GLN A 68 -1.44 -2.49 15.91
N VAL A 69 -1.11 -3.22 14.84
CA VAL A 69 -1.59 -2.94 13.47
C VAL A 69 -3.11 -3.03 13.45
N LYS A 70 -3.68 -4.11 13.99
CA LYS A 70 -5.13 -4.29 14.07
C LYS A 70 -5.83 -3.16 14.83
N THR A 71 -5.29 -2.77 15.99
CA THR A 71 -5.81 -1.64 16.78
C THR A 71 -5.77 -0.32 16.01
N SER A 72 -4.70 -0.10 15.24
CA SER A 72 -4.52 1.13 14.47
C SER A 72 -5.43 1.18 13.24
N ILE A 73 -5.65 0.04 12.57
CA ILE A 73 -6.68 -0.08 11.52
C ILE A 73 -8.06 0.25 12.10
N SER A 74 -8.44 -0.34 13.23
CA SER A 74 -9.73 -0.02 13.87
C SER A 74 -9.84 1.44 14.33
N THR A 75 -8.73 2.09 14.65
CA THR A 75 -8.73 3.54 14.91
C THR A 75 -9.08 4.31 13.65
N ILE A 76 -8.45 3.99 12.50
CA ILE A 76 -8.80 4.59 11.21
C ILE A 76 -10.27 4.34 10.88
N GLU A 77 -10.75 3.11 11.03
CA GLU A 77 -12.15 2.74 10.75
C GLU A 77 -13.15 3.61 11.53
N ASN A 78 -12.88 3.83 12.82
CA ASN A 78 -13.71 4.68 13.67
C ASN A 78 -13.66 6.15 13.27
N THR A 79 -12.50 6.66 12.86
CA THR A 79 -12.34 8.06 12.43
C THR A 79 -13.04 8.34 11.11
N VAL A 80 -12.91 7.44 10.13
CA VAL A 80 -13.47 7.63 8.77
C VAL A 80 -14.88 7.07 8.61
N GLY A 81 -15.36 6.29 9.58
CA GLY A 81 -16.68 5.63 9.54
C GLY A 81 -16.80 4.54 8.48
N SER A 82 -15.69 3.98 8.00
CA SER A 82 -15.65 2.90 6.99
C SER A 82 -14.88 1.70 7.54
N LYS A 83 -15.15 0.48 7.04
CA LYS A 83 -14.57 -0.76 7.58
C LYS A 83 -13.68 -1.48 6.57
N PHE A 84 -12.58 -2.02 7.03
CA PHE A 84 -11.59 -2.68 6.17
C PHE A 84 -12.13 -4.02 5.67
N GLY A 85 -12.35 -4.12 4.35
CA GLY A 85 -12.97 -5.29 3.72
C GLY A 85 -14.51 -5.33 3.76
N ASP A 86 -15.19 -4.23 4.08
CA ASP A 86 -16.66 -4.17 4.15
C ASP A 86 -17.33 -4.11 2.77
N ASP A 87 -18.42 -4.87 2.59
CA ASP A 87 -19.17 -5.05 1.34
C ASP A 87 -20.12 -3.89 0.99
N LYS A 88 -20.23 -2.90 1.87
CA LYS A 88 -21.08 -1.71 1.72
C LYS A 88 -20.29 -0.43 1.85
N ASN A 89 -19.39 -0.36 2.83
CA ASN A 89 -18.60 0.85 3.08
C ASN A 89 -17.12 0.52 3.32
N PRO A 90 -16.38 0.13 2.26
CA PRO A 90 -15.01 -0.30 2.38
C PRO A 90 -14.09 0.86 2.76
N LEU A 91 -13.20 0.59 3.72
CA LEU A 91 -11.99 1.37 3.95
C LEU A 91 -10.92 0.90 2.96
N LEU A 92 -10.36 1.83 2.19
CA LEU A 92 -9.18 1.60 1.38
C LEU A 92 -7.99 2.33 2.00
N VAL A 93 -6.80 1.76 1.87
CA VAL A 93 -5.57 2.35 2.39
C VAL A 93 -4.49 2.42 1.32
N SER A 94 -3.56 3.35 1.50
CA SER A 94 -2.27 3.32 0.82
C SER A 94 -1.18 2.85 1.76
N VAL A 95 -0.21 2.12 1.22
CA VAL A 95 0.98 1.66 1.93
C VAL A 95 2.21 2.27 1.27
N ARG A 96 2.96 3.05 2.06
CA ARG A 96 4.06 3.89 1.58
C ARG A 96 5.28 3.75 2.47
N SER A 97 6.39 3.37 1.88
CA SER A 97 7.70 3.44 2.51
C SER A 97 8.09 4.86 2.95
N GLY A 98 8.89 4.94 4.02
CA GLY A 98 9.46 6.19 4.53
C GLY A 98 10.77 5.95 5.26
N ALA A 99 11.90 6.10 4.57
CA ALA A 99 13.22 6.08 5.20
C ALA A 99 13.52 7.41 5.91
N ARG A 100 14.56 7.42 6.76
CA ARG A 100 15.03 8.62 7.49
C ARG A 100 15.43 9.77 6.55
N VAL A 101 16.02 9.39 5.41
CA VAL A 101 16.43 10.27 4.32
C VAL A 101 15.65 9.94 3.07
N SER A 102 15.45 10.93 2.20
CA SER A 102 14.73 10.71 0.95
C SER A 102 15.52 9.79 0.02
N MET A 103 14.84 8.78 -0.52
CA MET A 103 15.39 7.83 -1.49
C MET A 103 14.43 7.77 -2.70
N PRO A 104 14.48 8.77 -3.62
CA PRO A 104 13.53 8.87 -4.72
C PRO A 104 13.69 7.71 -5.71
N GLY A 105 12.57 7.12 -6.15
CA GLY A 105 12.55 6.00 -7.11
C GLY A 105 13.05 4.66 -6.55
N MET A 106 13.30 4.56 -5.24
CA MET A 106 13.87 3.35 -4.65
C MET A 106 12.83 2.45 -3.98
N MET A 107 11.70 3.01 -3.56
CA MET A 107 10.71 2.29 -2.77
C MET A 107 9.31 2.57 -3.32
N ASP A 108 8.57 1.50 -3.56
CA ASP A 108 7.29 1.55 -4.24
C ASP A 108 6.16 1.92 -3.28
N THR A 109 5.04 2.31 -3.86
CA THR A 109 3.82 2.71 -3.16
C THR A 109 2.69 1.84 -3.67
N VAL A 110 1.88 1.32 -2.76
CA VAL A 110 0.64 0.63 -3.10
C VAL A 110 -0.52 1.54 -2.71
N LEU A 111 -1.37 1.86 -3.67
CA LEU A 111 -2.65 2.57 -3.45
C LEU A 111 -3.82 1.57 -3.52
N ASN A 112 -4.99 1.99 -3.05
CA ASN A 112 -6.24 1.24 -3.15
C ASN A 112 -6.22 -0.16 -2.51
N LEU A 113 -5.31 -0.39 -1.56
CA LEU A 113 -5.25 -1.65 -0.82
C LEU A 113 -6.52 -1.83 -0.01
N GLY A 114 -7.12 -3.03 -0.11
CA GLY A 114 -8.45 -3.32 0.39
C GLY A 114 -9.47 -3.56 -0.72
N LEU A 115 -9.12 -3.30 -1.99
CA LEU A 115 -9.92 -3.69 -3.13
C LEU A 115 -9.85 -5.21 -3.38
N ASN A 116 -11.02 -5.80 -3.55
CA ASN A 116 -11.25 -7.20 -3.91
C ASN A 116 -12.60 -7.28 -4.66
N ASP A 117 -13.00 -8.48 -5.07
CA ASP A 117 -14.21 -8.68 -5.88
C ASP A 117 -15.50 -8.17 -5.21
N ILE A 118 -15.52 -8.12 -3.86
CA ILE A 118 -16.65 -7.65 -3.07
C ILE A 118 -16.58 -6.13 -2.85
N THR A 119 -15.41 -5.62 -2.45
CA THR A 119 -15.24 -4.20 -2.09
C THR A 119 -15.19 -3.28 -3.30
N VAL A 120 -14.82 -3.78 -4.49
CA VAL A 120 -14.89 -3.00 -5.74
C VAL A 120 -16.34 -2.66 -6.10
N GLU A 121 -17.27 -3.60 -5.94
CA GLU A 121 -18.69 -3.32 -6.17
C GLU A 121 -19.24 -2.34 -5.12
N ALA A 122 -18.80 -2.46 -3.87
CA ALA A 122 -19.15 -1.54 -2.81
C ALA A 122 -18.65 -0.12 -3.12
N LEU A 123 -17.43 0.00 -3.63
CA LEU A 123 -16.86 1.25 -4.11
C LEU A 123 -17.68 1.82 -5.26
N ALA A 124 -18.04 1.02 -6.27
CA ALA A 124 -18.88 1.43 -7.39
C ALA A 124 -20.24 1.99 -6.95
N ARG A 125 -20.90 1.30 -6.00
CA ARG A 125 -22.17 1.77 -5.41
C ARG A 125 -22.02 3.07 -4.65
N LYS A 126 -20.93 3.22 -3.87
CA LYS A 126 -20.69 4.40 -3.03
C LYS A 126 -20.25 5.62 -3.83
N SER A 127 -19.44 5.44 -4.87
CA SER A 127 -18.99 6.53 -5.76
C SER A 127 -20.07 6.94 -6.75
N GLY A 128 -21.00 6.03 -7.10
CA GLY A 128 -21.92 6.21 -8.22
C GLY A 128 -21.21 6.15 -9.59
N ASP A 129 -19.97 5.65 -9.62
CA ASP A 129 -19.12 5.55 -10.80
C ASP A 129 -18.43 4.18 -10.83
N GLU A 130 -19.03 3.28 -11.60
CA GLU A 130 -18.55 1.91 -11.77
C GLU A 130 -17.25 1.84 -12.59
N ARG A 131 -17.10 2.74 -13.57
CA ARG A 131 -15.87 2.84 -14.36
C ARG A 131 -14.69 3.22 -13.47
N PHE A 132 -14.87 4.19 -12.59
CA PHE A 132 -13.86 4.58 -11.60
C PHE A 132 -13.48 3.42 -10.66
N ALA A 133 -14.45 2.67 -10.16
CA ALA A 133 -14.20 1.58 -9.23
C ALA A 133 -13.37 0.46 -9.87
N TYR A 134 -13.74 0.02 -11.07
CA TYR A 134 -12.99 -1.04 -11.78
C TYR A 134 -11.67 -0.55 -12.39
N ASP A 135 -11.55 0.71 -12.82
CA ASP A 135 -10.24 1.28 -13.18
C ASP A 135 -9.31 1.33 -11.95
N SER A 136 -9.84 1.66 -10.78
CA SER A 136 -9.08 1.61 -9.51
C SER A 136 -8.69 0.19 -9.16
N TYR A 137 -9.55 -0.80 -9.41
CA TYR A 137 -9.30 -2.19 -9.10
C TYR A 137 -8.25 -2.83 -10.02
N ARG A 138 -8.36 -2.66 -11.34
CA ARG A 138 -7.33 -3.16 -12.26
C ARG A 138 -5.96 -2.53 -11.99
N ARG A 139 -5.92 -1.23 -11.64
CA ARG A 139 -4.67 -0.54 -11.25
C ARG A 139 -4.11 -1.11 -9.95
N PHE A 140 -4.98 -1.44 -8.99
CA PHE A 140 -4.56 -2.10 -7.76
C PHE A 140 -3.99 -3.49 -8.05
N ILE A 141 -4.66 -4.33 -8.84
CA ILE A 141 -4.20 -5.68 -9.18
C ILE A 141 -2.81 -5.60 -9.84
N GLN A 142 -2.65 -4.74 -10.83
CA GLN A 142 -1.38 -4.57 -11.55
C GLN A 142 -0.26 -4.09 -10.61
N MET A 143 -0.49 -3.02 -9.87
CA MET A 143 0.50 -2.43 -8.96
C MET A 143 0.85 -3.37 -7.80
N TYR A 144 -0.13 -4.06 -7.22
CA TYR A 144 0.09 -5.02 -6.14
C TYR A 144 0.83 -6.25 -6.65
N SER A 145 0.49 -6.75 -7.84
CA SER A 145 1.17 -7.89 -8.45
C SER A 145 2.64 -7.58 -8.74
N ASP A 146 2.94 -6.41 -9.30
CA ASP A 146 4.32 -5.95 -9.53
C ASP A 146 5.09 -5.73 -8.23
N VAL A 147 4.57 -4.86 -7.36
CA VAL A 147 5.31 -4.38 -6.19
C VAL A 147 5.40 -5.42 -5.07
N VAL A 148 4.33 -6.20 -4.87
CA VAL A 148 4.20 -7.09 -3.72
C VAL A 148 4.40 -8.55 -4.09
N LEU A 149 3.86 -8.98 -5.23
CA LEU A 149 3.92 -10.39 -5.66
C LEU A 149 5.11 -10.67 -6.60
N GLY A 150 5.75 -9.64 -7.16
CA GLY A 150 6.90 -9.76 -8.05
C GLY A 150 6.55 -10.18 -9.48
N VAL A 151 5.33 -9.91 -9.94
CA VAL A 151 4.89 -10.18 -11.31
C VAL A 151 5.19 -8.98 -12.20
N GLU A 152 5.99 -9.19 -13.24
CA GLU A 152 6.48 -8.10 -14.09
C GLU A 152 5.37 -7.23 -14.71
N HIS A 153 5.45 -5.92 -14.45
CA HIS A 153 4.47 -4.92 -14.89
C HIS A 153 4.08 -4.99 -16.38
N TYR A 154 5.04 -5.29 -17.26
CA TYR A 154 4.81 -5.29 -18.72
C TYR A 154 3.78 -6.34 -19.17
N LEU A 155 3.60 -7.42 -18.41
CA LEU A 155 2.63 -8.47 -18.71
C LEU A 155 1.19 -7.93 -18.68
N PHE A 156 0.92 -7.00 -17.76
CA PHE A 156 -0.40 -6.35 -17.63
C PHE A 156 -0.60 -5.29 -18.71
N GLU A 157 0.45 -4.54 -19.06
CA GLU A 157 0.39 -3.55 -20.13
C GLU A 157 0.15 -4.21 -21.50
N GLU A 158 0.78 -5.36 -21.77
CA GLU A 158 0.53 -6.13 -22.99
C GLU A 158 -0.93 -6.57 -23.11
N LEU A 159 -1.52 -7.08 -22.02
CA LEU A 159 -2.94 -7.46 -21.99
C LEU A 159 -3.89 -6.28 -22.22
N LEU A 160 -3.54 -5.11 -21.68
CA LEU A 160 -4.31 -3.89 -21.89
C LEU A 160 -4.24 -3.41 -23.34
N GLU A 161 -3.05 -3.41 -23.95
CA GLU A 161 -2.88 -3.04 -25.36
C GLU A 161 -3.63 -4.00 -26.28
N ILE A 162 -3.57 -5.32 -26.04
CA ILE A 162 -4.35 -6.31 -26.80
C ILE A 162 -5.85 -6.00 -26.74
N HIS A 163 -6.40 -5.77 -25.53
CA HIS A 163 -7.83 -5.45 -25.39
C HIS A 163 -8.20 -4.15 -26.13
N LYS A 164 -7.32 -3.14 -26.11
CA LYS A 164 -7.54 -1.89 -26.85
C LYS A 164 -7.54 -2.11 -28.35
N GLU A 165 -6.56 -2.86 -28.89
CA GLU A 165 -6.46 -3.15 -30.32
C GLU A 165 -7.66 -3.97 -30.83
N GLU A 166 -8.08 -4.99 -30.08
CA GLU A 166 -9.22 -5.85 -30.45
C GLU A 166 -10.56 -5.09 -30.48
N ASN A 167 -10.70 -4.06 -29.63
CA ASN A 167 -11.93 -3.27 -29.52
C ASN A 167 -11.84 -1.90 -30.22
N GLY A 168 -10.70 -1.58 -30.85
CA GLY A 168 -10.51 -0.35 -31.61
C GLY A 168 -10.37 0.92 -30.76
N PHE A 169 -9.94 0.80 -29.50
CA PHE A 169 -9.69 1.94 -28.60
C PHE A 169 -8.31 2.54 -28.85
N ALA A 170 -8.22 3.87 -28.86
CA ALA A 170 -6.95 4.58 -29.01
C ALA A 170 -6.31 4.95 -27.65
N SER A 171 -7.08 4.94 -26.57
CA SER A 171 -6.64 5.36 -25.24
C SER A 171 -7.43 4.66 -24.14
N ASP A 172 -6.78 4.42 -23.00
CA ASP A 172 -7.39 3.94 -21.75
C ASP A 172 -8.63 4.75 -21.34
N ILE A 173 -8.72 6.03 -21.69
CA ILE A 173 -9.85 6.88 -21.31
C ILE A 173 -11.15 6.39 -21.95
N GLU A 174 -11.06 5.77 -23.13
CA GLU A 174 -12.20 5.31 -23.92
C GLU A 174 -12.83 4.03 -23.36
N LEU A 175 -12.10 3.27 -22.53
CA LEU A 175 -12.60 2.03 -21.92
C LEU A 175 -13.69 2.33 -20.88
N GLY A 176 -14.77 1.56 -20.99
CA GLY A 176 -15.93 1.61 -20.12
C GLY A 176 -15.80 0.74 -18.88
N ALA A 177 -16.86 0.72 -18.07
CA ALA A 177 -16.89 -0.10 -16.86
C ALA A 177 -16.78 -1.60 -17.15
N ASP A 178 -17.46 -2.08 -18.21
CA ASP A 178 -17.47 -3.50 -18.56
C ASP A 178 -16.11 -3.97 -19.11
N ASP A 179 -15.40 -3.10 -19.84
CA ASP A 179 -14.00 -3.35 -20.25
C ASP A 179 -13.10 -3.53 -19.03
N TRP A 180 -13.23 -2.64 -18.02
CA TRP A 180 -12.41 -2.72 -16.82
C TRP A 180 -12.76 -3.91 -15.92
N LYS A 181 -14.03 -4.34 -15.89
CA LYS A 181 -14.43 -5.60 -15.24
C LYS A 181 -13.73 -6.78 -15.88
N LEU A 182 -13.80 -6.88 -17.21
CA LEU A 182 -13.15 -7.95 -17.96
C LEU A 182 -11.65 -7.95 -17.73
N LEU A 183 -10.99 -6.79 -17.87
CA LEU A 183 -9.56 -6.66 -17.66
C LEU A 183 -9.13 -6.96 -16.21
N SER A 184 -9.96 -6.65 -15.22
CA SER A 184 -9.67 -7.02 -13.82
C SER A 184 -9.60 -8.53 -13.65
N GLU A 185 -10.51 -9.29 -14.27
CA GLU A 185 -10.45 -10.77 -14.27
C GLU A 185 -9.23 -11.29 -15.04
N VAL A 186 -8.96 -10.74 -16.23
CA VAL A 186 -7.80 -11.12 -17.05
C VAL A 186 -6.49 -10.87 -16.30
N PHE A 187 -6.38 -9.75 -15.57
CA PHE A 187 -5.19 -9.43 -14.78
C PHE A 187 -5.01 -10.38 -13.59
N LYS A 188 -6.09 -10.71 -12.86
CA LYS A 188 -6.03 -11.71 -11.78
C LYS A 188 -5.57 -13.08 -12.30
N ASN A 189 -6.14 -13.52 -13.43
CA ASN A 189 -5.76 -14.79 -14.06
C ASN A 189 -4.29 -14.78 -14.50
N LYS A 190 -3.80 -13.65 -15.04
CA LYS A 190 -2.40 -13.53 -15.42
C LYS A 190 -1.47 -13.59 -14.20
N ALA A 191 -1.83 -12.92 -13.10
CA ALA A 191 -1.08 -13.01 -11.86
C ALA A 191 -1.06 -14.46 -11.32
N GLU A 192 -2.19 -15.17 -11.36
CA GLU A 192 -2.26 -16.57 -10.94
C GLU A 192 -1.42 -17.50 -11.81
N GLU A 193 -1.37 -17.28 -13.13
CA GLU A 193 -0.52 -18.03 -14.05
C GLU A 193 0.98 -17.90 -13.69
N GLU A 194 1.43 -16.67 -13.42
CA GLU A 194 2.84 -16.39 -13.11
C GLU A 194 3.25 -16.86 -11.70
N LEU A 195 2.31 -16.79 -10.74
CA LEU A 195 2.58 -17.10 -9.33
C LEU A 195 2.30 -18.56 -8.95
N GLY A 196 1.40 -19.23 -9.67
CA GLY A 196 0.87 -20.55 -9.34
C GLY A 196 -0.13 -20.57 -8.18
N TYR A 197 -0.62 -19.41 -7.75
CA TYR A 197 -1.66 -19.24 -6.73
C TYR A 197 -2.48 -17.96 -7.00
N PRO A 198 -3.75 -17.91 -6.56
CA PRO A 198 -4.65 -16.81 -6.93
C PRO A 198 -4.27 -15.48 -6.30
N PHE A 199 -4.68 -14.38 -6.95
CA PHE A 199 -4.53 -13.02 -6.41
C PHE A 199 -5.25 -12.90 -5.04
N PRO A 200 -4.62 -12.32 -4.01
CA PRO A 200 -5.17 -12.31 -2.65
C PRO A 200 -6.44 -11.46 -2.56
N GLN A 201 -7.53 -12.09 -2.12
CA GLN A 201 -8.83 -11.43 -1.90
C GLN A 201 -9.02 -11.00 -0.43
N ASP A 202 -8.31 -11.60 0.52
CA ASP A 202 -8.35 -11.19 1.92
C ASP A 202 -7.55 -9.90 2.13
N VAL A 203 -8.20 -8.88 2.69
CA VAL A 203 -7.62 -7.54 2.85
C VAL A 203 -6.49 -7.51 3.89
N ASN A 204 -6.46 -8.43 4.85
CA ASN A 204 -5.38 -8.52 5.84
C ASN A 204 -4.16 -9.20 5.23
N GLU A 205 -4.34 -10.24 4.42
CA GLU A 205 -3.27 -10.83 3.61
C GLU A 205 -2.65 -9.79 2.67
N GLN A 206 -3.49 -8.98 2.01
CA GLN A 206 -3.03 -7.84 1.20
C GLN A 206 -2.18 -6.87 2.03
N LEU A 207 -2.67 -6.47 3.21
CA LEU A 207 -1.99 -5.51 4.07
C LEU A 207 -0.62 -6.03 4.52
N TRP A 208 -0.55 -7.27 5.00
CA TRP A 208 0.72 -7.86 5.45
C TRP A 208 1.67 -8.13 4.29
N GLY A 209 1.17 -8.53 3.12
CA GLY A 209 1.96 -8.62 1.90
C GLY A 209 2.62 -7.29 1.55
N ALA A 210 1.85 -6.19 1.57
CA ALA A 210 2.39 -4.86 1.29
C ALA A 210 3.41 -4.38 2.35
N ILE A 211 3.18 -4.67 3.64
CA ILE A 211 4.15 -4.36 4.72
C ILE A 211 5.45 -5.15 4.49
N ASN A 212 5.35 -6.46 4.19
CA ASN A 212 6.49 -7.31 3.87
C ASN A 212 7.27 -6.75 2.67
N ALA A 213 6.58 -6.38 1.60
CA ALA A 213 7.19 -5.83 0.39
C ALA A 213 7.92 -4.51 0.67
N VAL A 214 7.35 -3.62 1.49
CA VAL A 214 8.04 -2.38 1.88
C VAL A 214 9.32 -2.68 2.67
N PHE A 215 9.29 -3.60 3.64
CA PHE A 215 10.51 -3.98 4.34
C PHE A 215 11.53 -4.66 3.42
N GLY A 216 11.08 -5.58 2.56
CA GLY A 216 11.91 -6.23 1.54
C GLY A 216 12.56 -5.24 0.57
N SER A 217 11.85 -4.17 0.20
CA SER A 217 12.35 -3.10 -0.66
C SER A 217 13.57 -2.37 -0.08
N TRP A 218 13.81 -2.47 1.24
CA TRP A 218 15.04 -1.96 1.85
C TRP A 218 16.28 -2.74 1.38
N MET A 219 16.15 -4.02 1.06
CA MET A 219 17.28 -4.92 0.77
C MET A 219 17.48 -5.20 -0.73
N ILE A 220 16.70 -4.59 -1.62
CA ILE A 220 16.87 -4.76 -3.07
C ILE A 220 18.15 -4.09 -3.57
N ASP A 221 18.71 -4.62 -4.66
CA ASP A 221 20.00 -4.18 -5.23
C ASP A 221 20.06 -2.69 -5.56
N ARG A 222 18.97 -2.14 -6.12
CA ARG A 222 18.88 -0.69 -6.42
C ARG A 222 18.96 0.15 -5.15
N ALA A 223 18.28 -0.26 -4.07
CA ALA A 223 18.30 0.46 -2.78
C ALA A 223 19.65 0.33 -2.07
N MET A 224 20.25 -0.86 -2.07
CA MET A 224 21.61 -1.09 -1.54
C MET A 224 22.65 -0.25 -2.27
N THR A 225 22.58 -0.22 -3.61
CA THR A 225 23.49 0.58 -4.44
C THR A 225 23.32 2.06 -4.16
N TYR A 226 22.08 2.57 -4.12
CA TYR A 226 21.80 3.96 -3.78
C TYR A 226 22.38 4.34 -2.41
N ARG A 227 22.19 3.50 -1.39
CA ARG A 227 22.71 3.75 -0.05
C ARG A 227 24.23 3.79 -0.01
N ARG A 228 24.90 2.86 -0.70
CA ARG A 228 26.36 2.84 -0.83
C ARG A 228 26.89 4.12 -1.48
N LEU A 229 26.25 4.59 -2.55
CA LEU A 229 26.65 5.81 -3.26
C LEU A 229 26.42 7.09 -2.43
N ASN A 230 25.42 7.10 -1.55
CA ASN A 230 25.03 8.27 -0.75
C ASN A 230 25.48 8.18 0.72
N ASN A 231 26.33 7.22 1.08
CA ASN A 231 26.82 7.00 2.46
C ASN A 231 25.69 6.83 3.49
N ILE A 232 24.61 6.15 3.11
CA ILE A 232 23.47 5.85 3.98
C ILE A 232 23.69 4.48 4.61
N SER A 233 23.57 4.38 5.95
CA SER A 233 23.77 3.11 6.65
C SER A 233 22.62 2.14 6.39
N ASN A 234 22.95 0.86 6.16
CA ASN A 234 21.97 -0.22 6.04
C ASN A 234 21.15 -0.42 7.34
N ASN A 235 21.72 -0.06 8.49
CA ASN A 235 21.10 -0.29 9.80
C ASN A 235 19.99 0.73 10.13
N TRP A 236 19.72 1.69 9.25
CA TRP A 236 18.67 2.69 9.48
C TRP A 236 17.26 2.15 9.27
N GLY A 237 17.08 1.15 8.40
CA GLY A 237 15.78 0.60 8.03
C GLY A 237 14.86 1.62 7.33
N THR A 238 13.65 1.16 7.05
CA THR A 238 12.56 1.99 6.49
C THR A 238 11.32 1.88 7.37
N ALA A 239 10.56 2.97 7.49
CA ALA A 239 9.23 2.94 8.12
C ALA A 239 8.17 2.62 7.07
N VAL A 240 7.01 2.14 7.52
CA VAL A 240 5.84 1.89 6.66
C VAL A 240 4.72 2.82 7.10
N ASN A 241 4.18 3.61 6.17
CA ASN A 241 3.05 4.51 6.43
C ASN A 241 1.82 3.90 5.78
N ILE A 242 0.80 3.64 6.59
CA ILE A 242 -0.52 3.16 6.17
C ILE A 242 -1.47 4.33 6.35
N GLN A 243 -2.19 4.73 5.31
CA GLN A 243 -3.03 5.93 5.34
C GLN A 243 -4.34 5.70 4.59
N SER A 244 -5.47 6.14 5.15
CA SER A 244 -6.78 6.06 4.50
C SER A 244 -6.80 6.80 3.17
N MET A 245 -7.51 6.24 2.19
CA MET A 245 -7.76 6.81 0.87
C MET A 245 -9.16 7.41 0.77
#